data_AF-A0A851XE94-F1
#
_entry.id   AF-A0A851XE94-F1
#
_cell.length_a   1.000
_cell.length_b   1.000
_cell.length_c   1.000
_cell.angle_alpha   90.00
_cell.angle_beta   90.00
_cell.angle_gamma   90.00
#
_symmetry.space_group_name_H-M   'P 1'
#
loop_
_entity.id
_entity.type
_entity.pdbx_description
1 polymer ?
#
loop_
_entity_poly.entity_id
_entity_poly.type
_entity_poly.pdbx_seq_one_letter_code
_entity_poly.pdbx_strand_id
1 'polypeptide(L)'
;MQQGREEELQEEEEEEKDGGPEGALEKSPFELTVGDVYDISSVVGRDLLQLSTGPRVPAALARLQFRIVRVLEMLEALVSESSLAEEQLRMERDSLRRELEELRRGADRGSAPQLNLGPDKMVIDLTDPNRPRFTLQELRDVLQERNQLKAQLLVAQEELQCYKRYIMKSAKN
;
A
#
# COMPACT_ATOMS: atom_id res chain seq x y z
N MET A 1 -23.37 46.03 3.40
CA MET A 1 -24.42 44.98 3.33
C MET A 1 -24.54 44.37 1.93
N GLN A 2 -23.48 44.36 1.10
CA GLN A 2 -23.52 43.79 -0.26
C GLN A 2 -22.43 42.73 -0.52
N GLN A 3 -21.47 42.57 0.39
CA GLN A 3 -20.39 41.59 0.25
C GLN A 3 -20.75 40.19 0.77
N GLY A 4 -21.72 40.07 1.69
CA GLY A 4 -22.14 38.77 2.22
C GLY A 4 -23.07 37.95 1.31
N ARG A 5 -23.40 38.44 0.11
CA ARG A 5 -24.28 37.73 -0.84
C ARG A 5 -23.52 37.13 -2.03
N GLU A 6 -22.26 37.53 -2.20
CA GLU A 6 -21.36 36.99 -3.23
C GLU A 6 -20.55 35.80 -2.68
N GLU A 7 -20.31 35.75 -1.37
CA GLU A 7 -19.66 34.60 -0.71
C GLU A 7 -20.59 33.38 -0.62
N GLU A 8 -21.90 33.58 -0.36
CA GLU A 8 -22.90 32.49 -0.40
C GLU A 8 -23.11 31.88 -1.81
N LEU A 9 -22.80 32.62 -2.87
CA LEU A 9 -22.88 32.12 -4.25
C LEU A 9 -21.61 31.38 -4.70
N GLN A 10 -20.49 31.52 -3.98
CA GLN A 10 -19.25 30.80 -4.28
C GLN A 10 -19.14 29.47 -3.53
N GLU A 11 -19.83 29.32 -2.40
CA GLU A 11 -19.92 28.02 -1.69
C GLU A 11 -20.90 27.04 -2.37
N GLU A 12 -21.85 27.52 -3.20
CA GLU A 12 -22.76 26.65 -3.96
C GLU A 12 -22.13 26.06 -5.25
N GLU A 13 -20.99 26.59 -5.74
CA GLU A 13 -20.34 26.09 -6.96
C GLU A 13 -19.29 24.97 -6.72
N GLU A 14 -18.91 24.69 -5.47
CA GLU A 14 -17.98 23.57 -5.17
C GLU A 14 -18.66 22.20 -4.96
N GLU A 15 -19.99 22.15 -4.86
CA GLU A 15 -20.73 20.87 -4.77
C GLU A 15 -20.95 20.17 -6.13
N GLU A 16 -20.58 20.80 -7.25
CA GLU A 16 -20.77 20.23 -8.59
C GLU A 16 -19.58 19.41 -9.11
N LYS A 17 -18.73 18.91 -8.20
CA LYS A 17 -17.67 17.93 -8.52
C LYS A 17 -17.95 16.52 -8.02
N ASP A 18 -19.11 16.27 -7.44
CA ASP A 18 -19.64 14.92 -7.33
C ASP A 18 -20.31 14.59 -8.66
N GLY A 19 -19.48 14.25 -9.66
CA GLY A 19 -19.96 13.89 -10.98
C GLY A 19 -20.89 12.71 -10.82
N GLY A 20 -22.21 12.95 -10.90
CA GLY A 20 -23.26 12.29 -10.12
C GLY A 20 -23.25 10.76 -9.96
N PRO A 21 -24.40 10.08 -9.94
CA PRO A 21 -24.40 8.64 -9.64
C PRO A 21 -23.66 7.79 -10.71
N GLU A 22 -23.31 8.39 -11.85
CA GLU A 22 -22.48 7.79 -12.90
C GLU A 22 -20.97 7.84 -12.60
N GLY A 23 -20.48 8.84 -11.83
CA GLY A 23 -19.05 8.94 -11.51
C GLY A 23 -18.56 7.83 -10.57
N ALA A 24 -19.46 7.22 -9.81
CA ALA A 24 -19.16 6.03 -9.01
C ALA A 24 -18.63 4.85 -9.86
N LEU A 25 -19.02 4.76 -11.13
CA LEU A 25 -18.52 3.72 -12.06
C LEU A 25 -17.10 3.97 -12.55
N GLU A 26 -16.59 5.20 -12.43
CA GLU A 26 -15.25 5.60 -12.85
C GLU A 26 -14.20 5.42 -11.74
N LYS A 27 -14.65 5.24 -10.49
CA LYS A 27 -13.79 5.06 -9.33
C LYS A 27 -13.02 3.74 -9.38
N SER A 28 -11.84 3.73 -8.78
CA SER A 28 -11.08 2.50 -8.57
C SER A 28 -11.87 1.54 -7.68
N PRO A 29 -11.93 0.23 -7.98
CA PRO A 29 -12.64 -0.75 -7.14
C PRO A 29 -12.19 -0.77 -5.67
N PHE A 30 -10.94 -0.38 -5.39
CA PHE A 30 -10.36 -0.32 -4.05
C PHE A 30 -10.66 0.98 -3.30
N GLU A 31 -11.22 1.98 -3.99
CA GLU A 31 -11.59 3.28 -3.41
C GLU A 31 -13.11 3.43 -3.31
N LEU A 32 -13.86 2.39 -3.67
CA LEU A 32 -15.31 2.37 -3.57
C LEU A 32 -15.74 2.43 -2.11
N THR A 33 -16.75 3.25 -1.86
CA THR A 33 -17.48 3.33 -0.60
C THR A 33 -18.84 2.65 -0.73
N VAL A 34 -19.51 2.40 0.40
CA VAL A 34 -20.89 1.89 0.39
C VAL A 34 -21.84 2.86 -0.32
N GLY A 35 -21.58 4.18 -0.24
CA GLY A 35 -22.32 5.20 -1.00
C GLY A 35 -22.22 4.98 -2.51
N ASP A 36 -21.01 4.73 -3.01
CA ASP A 36 -20.77 4.48 -4.43
C ASP A 36 -21.53 3.25 -4.95
N VAL A 37 -21.63 2.20 -4.12
CA VAL A 37 -22.42 1.00 -4.48
C VAL A 37 -23.90 1.33 -4.60
N TYR A 38 -24.43 2.22 -3.74
CA TYR A 38 -25.82 2.70 -3.86
C TYR A 38 -26.02 3.55 -5.13
N ASP A 39 -25.07 4.42 -5.46
CA ASP A 39 -25.11 5.23 -6.67
C ASP A 39 -25.12 4.36 -7.93
N ILE A 40 -24.21 3.39 -8.00
CA ILE A 40 -24.17 2.36 -9.05
C ILE A 40 -25.50 1.61 -9.13
N SER A 41 -26.05 1.20 -7.98
CA SER A 41 -27.34 0.50 -7.93
C SER A 41 -28.49 1.34 -8.50
N SER A 42 -28.45 2.67 -8.31
CA SER A 42 -29.47 3.60 -8.81
C SER A 42 -29.40 3.77 -10.33
N VAL A 43 -28.19 3.85 -10.90
CA VAL A 43 -27.96 3.92 -12.36
C VAL A 43 -28.44 2.62 -13.00
N VAL A 44 -27.95 1.49 -12.50
CA VAL A 44 -28.31 0.17 -13.01
C VAL A 44 -29.82 -0.09 -12.88
N GLY A 45 -30.44 0.33 -11.78
CA GLY A 45 -31.88 0.21 -11.56
C GLY A 45 -32.69 1.03 -12.58
N ARG A 46 -32.27 2.27 -12.88
CA ARG A 46 -32.90 3.11 -13.91
C ARG A 46 -32.79 2.49 -15.30
N ASP A 47 -31.61 1.98 -15.68
CA ASP A 47 -31.39 1.35 -16.98
C ASP A 47 -32.22 0.08 -17.14
N LEU A 48 -32.27 -0.77 -16.10
CA LEU A 48 -33.10 -1.96 -16.09
C LEU A 48 -34.59 -1.62 -16.21
N LEU A 49 -35.03 -0.53 -15.59
CA LEU A 49 -36.41 -0.06 -15.70
C LEU A 49 -36.70 0.42 -17.13
N GLN A 50 -35.80 1.18 -17.76
CA GLN A 50 -35.93 1.62 -19.16
C GLN A 50 -36.00 0.43 -20.12
N LEU A 51 -35.22 -0.63 -19.88
CA LEU A 51 -35.27 -1.86 -20.67
C LEU A 51 -36.56 -2.67 -20.45
N SER A 52 -37.23 -2.46 -19.32
CA SER A 52 -38.52 -3.11 -19.00
C SER A 52 -39.73 -2.41 -19.64
N THR A 53 -39.55 -1.21 -20.21
CA THR A 53 -40.61 -0.41 -20.85
C THR A 53 -41.03 -1.01 -22.19
N GLY A 54 -41.77 -2.12 -22.15
CA GLY A 54 -42.32 -2.79 -23.31
C GLY A 54 -43.49 -3.69 -22.94
N PRO A 55 -44.39 -4.03 -23.89
CA PRO A 55 -45.63 -4.77 -23.59
C PRO A 55 -45.42 -6.21 -23.07
N ARG A 56 -44.18 -6.71 -23.05
CA ARG A 56 -43.83 -8.02 -22.47
C ARG A 56 -42.38 -7.99 -21.96
N VAL A 57 -42.19 -7.89 -20.66
CA VAL A 57 -40.87 -8.06 -20.04
C VAL A 57 -40.43 -9.52 -20.20
N PRO A 58 -39.30 -9.82 -20.85
CA PRO A 58 -38.83 -11.19 -20.95
C PRO A 58 -38.53 -11.76 -19.55
N ALA A 59 -38.97 -12.98 -19.24
CA ALA A 59 -38.64 -13.64 -17.97
C ALA A 59 -37.12 -13.76 -17.72
N ALA A 60 -36.33 -13.72 -18.79
CA ALA A 60 -34.87 -13.63 -18.71
C ALA A 60 -34.38 -12.30 -18.10
N LEU A 61 -35.04 -11.17 -18.39
CA LEU A 61 -34.68 -9.85 -17.84
C LEU A 61 -34.95 -9.78 -16.34
N ALA A 62 -36.11 -10.29 -15.89
CA ALA A 62 -36.40 -10.38 -14.46
C ALA A 62 -35.37 -11.26 -13.71
N ARG A 63 -35.01 -12.44 -14.26
CA ARG A 63 -33.94 -13.27 -13.69
C ARG A 63 -32.59 -12.56 -13.67
N LEU A 64 -32.28 -11.77 -14.69
CA LEU A 64 -31.05 -10.98 -14.76
C LEU A 64 -31.05 -9.89 -13.68
N GLN A 65 -32.16 -9.17 -13.50
CA GLN A 65 -32.33 -8.17 -12.44
C GLN A 65 -32.01 -8.77 -11.06
N PHE A 66 -32.58 -9.93 -10.71
CA PHE A 66 -32.26 -10.58 -9.43
C PHE A 66 -30.80 -10.99 -9.30
N ARG A 67 -30.15 -11.42 -10.38
CA ARG A 67 -28.70 -11.72 -10.36
C ARG A 67 -27.87 -10.46 -10.16
N ILE A 68 -28.24 -9.36 -10.80
CA ILE A 68 -27.57 -8.06 -10.64
C ILE A 68 -27.72 -7.57 -9.21
N VAL A 69 -28.93 -7.61 -8.64
CA VAL A 69 -29.17 -7.26 -7.23
C VAL A 69 -28.27 -8.10 -6.33
N ARG A 70 -28.17 -9.41 -6.58
CA ARG A 70 -27.30 -10.29 -5.80
C ARG A 70 -25.81 -9.92 -5.90
N VAL A 71 -25.35 -9.51 -7.08
CA VAL A 71 -23.95 -9.06 -7.27
C VAL A 71 -23.70 -7.74 -6.54
N LEU A 72 -24.66 -6.81 -6.58
CA LEU A 72 -24.56 -5.53 -5.86
C LEU A 72 -24.56 -5.72 -4.33
N GLU A 73 -25.39 -6.63 -3.81
CA GLU A 73 -25.36 -7.02 -2.38
C GLU A 73 -23.99 -7.59 -1.98
N MET A 74 -23.40 -8.45 -2.82
CA MET A 74 -22.07 -9.01 -2.56
C MET A 74 -20.99 -7.92 -2.60
N LEU A 75 -21.12 -6.95 -3.51
CA LEU A 75 -20.20 -5.82 -3.60
C LEU A 75 -20.29 -4.93 -2.36
N GLU A 76 -21.50 -4.59 -1.91
CA GLU A 76 -21.73 -3.82 -0.68
C GLU A 76 -21.10 -4.50 0.55
N ALA A 77 -21.28 -5.82 0.69
CA ALA A 77 -20.68 -6.59 1.76
C ALA A 77 -19.14 -6.52 1.74
N LEU A 78 -18.52 -6.69 0.56
CA LEU A 78 -17.07 -6.62 0.42
C LEU A 78 -16.51 -5.22 0.70
N VAL A 79 -17.18 -4.18 0.20
CA VAL A 79 -16.78 -2.78 0.41
C VAL A 79 -16.90 -2.41 1.89
N SER A 80 -18.02 -2.77 2.53
CA SER A 80 -18.22 -2.49 3.97
C SER A 80 -17.21 -3.22 4.86
N GLU A 81 -16.93 -4.49 4.60
CA GLU A 81 -15.90 -5.24 5.33
C GLU A 81 -14.49 -4.64 5.12
N SER A 82 -14.16 -4.22 3.90
CA SER A 82 -12.87 -3.59 3.59
C SER A 82 -12.70 -2.28 4.37
N SER A 83 -13.70 -1.39 4.35
CA SER A 83 -13.65 -0.13 5.09
C SER A 83 -13.50 -0.35 6.60
N LEU A 84 -14.19 -1.35 7.16
CA LEU A 84 -14.07 -1.69 8.58
C LEU A 84 -12.68 -2.23 8.92
N ALA A 85 -12.11 -3.11 8.09
CA ALA A 85 -10.78 -3.67 8.28
C ALA A 85 -9.69 -2.59 8.19
N GLU A 86 -9.81 -1.68 7.23
CA GLU A 86 -8.89 -0.54 7.10
C GLU A 86 -8.92 0.38 8.31
N GLU A 87 -10.11 0.70 8.81
CA GLU A 87 -10.25 1.53 10.01
C GLU A 87 -9.68 0.85 11.26
N GLN A 88 -9.89 -0.46 11.42
CA GLN A 88 -9.28 -1.24 12.50
C GLN A 88 -7.74 -1.19 12.44
N LEU A 89 -7.16 -1.45 11.28
CA LEU A 89 -5.70 -1.38 11.08
C LEU A 89 -5.17 0.03 11.32
N ARG A 90 -5.92 1.06 10.91
CA ARG A 90 -5.57 2.45 11.15
C ARG A 90 -5.52 2.77 12.65
N MET A 91 -6.53 2.34 13.40
CA MET A 91 -6.61 2.52 14.85
C MET A 91 -5.50 1.77 15.58
N GLU A 92 -5.19 0.53 15.17
CA GLU A 92 -4.08 -0.25 15.73
C GLU A 92 -2.74 0.43 15.46
N ARG A 93 -2.50 0.85 14.20
CA ARG A 93 -1.31 1.60 13.81
C ARG A 93 -1.15 2.88 14.64
N ASP A 94 -2.23 3.62 14.86
CA ASP A 94 -2.18 4.86 15.64
C ASP A 94 -1.98 4.60 17.14
N SER A 95 -2.48 3.47 17.67
CA SER A 95 -2.16 3.02 19.04
C SER A 95 -0.69 2.65 19.18
N LEU A 96 -0.15 1.83 18.28
CA LEU A 96 1.24 1.41 18.28
C LEU A 96 2.19 2.60 18.09
N ARG A 97 1.82 3.57 17.25
CA ARG A 97 2.59 4.82 17.11
C ARG A 97 2.65 5.60 18.42
N ARG A 98 1.53 5.73 19.13
CA ARG A 98 1.47 6.38 20.45
C ARG A 98 2.35 5.64 21.47
N GLU A 99 2.25 4.32 21.54
CA GLU A 99 3.08 3.50 22.44
C GLU A 99 4.58 3.64 22.12
N LEU A 100 4.96 3.64 20.84
CA LEU A 100 6.35 3.87 20.42
C LEU A 100 6.84 5.27 20.80
N GLU A 101 6.01 6.30 20.64
CA GLU A 101 6.35 7.67 21.06
C GLU A 101 6.52 7.78 22.57
N GLU A 102 5.66 7.12 23.35
CA GLU A 102 5.78 7.04 24.81
C GLU A 102 7.05 6.33 25.25
N LEU A 103 7.36 5.16 24.65
CA LEU A 103 8.59 4.42 24.93
C LEU A 103 9.83 5.23 24.54
N ARG A 104 9.80 5.94 23.40
CA ARG A 104 10.90 6.80 22.97
C ARG A 104 11.11 7.97 23.93
N ARG A 105 10.03 8.63 24.38
CA ARG A 105 10.11 9.68 25.41
C ARG A 105 10.60 9.15 26.75
N GLY A 106 10.25 7.91 27.11
CA GLY A 106 10.76 7.22 28.29
C GLY A 106 12.26 6.92 28.20
N ALA A 107 12.73 6.49 27.03
CA ALA A 107 14.14 6.25 26.74
C ALA A 107 14.96 7.56 26.78
N ASP A 108 14.47 8.63 26.17
CA ASP A 108 15.12 9.96 26.18
C ASP A 108 15.17 10.58 27.59
N ARG A 109 14.26 10.17 28.49
CA ARG A 109 14.24 10.61 29.90
C ARG A 109 15.19 9.83 30.82
N GLY A 110 15.99 8.90 30.28
CA GLY A 110 16.99 8.16 31.05
C GLY A 110 16.41 7.21 32.10
N SER A 111 15.10 6.97 32.08
CA SER A 111 14.44 6.00 32.94
C SER A 111 14.37 4.66 32.23
N ALA A 112 15.52 4.12 31.85
CA ALA A 112 15.62 2.67 31.79
C ALA A 112 15.29 2.20 33.22
N PRO A 113 14.28 1.35 33.44
CA PRO A 113 14.24 0.66 34.71
C PRO A 113 15.62 0.02 34.82
N GLN A 114 16.30 0.27 35.93
CA GLN A 114 17.39 -0.57 36.39
C GLN A 114 16.79 -1.97 36.60
N LEU A 115 16.47 -2.65 35.50
CA LEU A 115 16.25 -4.06 35.48
C LEU A 115 17.59 -4.58 35.98
N ASN A 116 17.56 -5.17 37.18
CA ASN A 116 18.64 -6.02 37.69
C ASN A 116 18.77 -7.22 36.74
N LEU A 117 19.26 -6.93 35.54
CA LEU A 117 19.72 -7.87 34.58
C LEU A 117 21.03 -8.36 35.20
N GLY A 118 21.05 -9.60 35.68
CA GLY A 118 22.20 -10.19 36.35
C GLY A 118 23.52 -10.01 35.58
N PRO A 119 24.67 -10.40 36.14
CA PRO A 119 26.02 -10.01 35.68
C PRO A 119 26.33 -10.28 34.19
N ASP A 120 25.48 -11.02 33.49
CA ASP A 120 25.59 -11.46 32.10
C ASP A 120 24.65 -10.76 31.10
N LYS A 121 23.90 -9.70 31.47
CA LYS A 121 23.09 -8.97 30.48
C LYS A 121 23.51 -7.51 30.33
N MET A 122 23.98 -7.19 29.12
CA MET A 122 24.35 -5.84 28.71
C MET A 122 23.10 -4.99 28.44
N VAL A 123 23.08 -3.77 28.97
CA VAL A 123 22.15 -2.72 28.52
C VAL A 123 22.61 -2.28 27.13
N ILE A 124 21.81 -2.59 26.12
CA ILE A 124 22.11 -2.25 24.73
C ILE A 124 21.53 -0.86 24.45
N ASP A 125 22.40 0.13 24.28
CA ASP A 125 22.00 1.45 23.79
C ASP A 125 21.60 1.34 22.31
N LEU A 126 20.32 1.53 22.02
CA LEU A 126 19.78 1.47 20.65
C LEU A 126 20.18 2.69 19.80
N THR A 127 20.71 3.74 20.43
CA THR A 127 21.08 5.01 19.82
C THR A 127 22.57 5.07 19.43
N ASP A 128 23.38 4.10 19.89
CA ASP A 128 24.82 4.09 19.63
C ASP A 128 25.13 3.83 18.13
N PRO A 129 25.77 4.78 17.42
CA PRO A 129 26.16 4.58 16.03
C PRO A 129 27.20 3.47 15.84
N ASN A 130 27.99 3.15 16.87
CA ASN A 130 28.98 2.07 16.84
C ASN A 130 28.42 0.72 17.32
N ARG A 131 27.13 0.65 17.65
CA ARG A 131 26.47 -0.59 18.03
C ARG A 131 26.65 -1.64 16.92
N PRO A 132 27.15 -2.85 17.23
CA PRO A 132 27.19 -3.93 16.26
C PRO A 132 25.78 -4.24 15.74
N ARG A 133 25.53 -3.95 14.46
CA ARG A 133 24.23 -4.18 13.80
C ARG A 133 24.12 -5.53 13.12
N PHE A 134 25.26 -6.20 12.94
CA PHE A 134 25.35 -7.47 12.24
C PHE A 134 25.74 -8.57 13.22
N THR A 135 25.14 -9.73 13.01
CA THR A 135 25.55 -11.00 13.61
C THR A 135 26.87 -11.47 12.99
N LEU A 136 27.60 -12.33 13.71
CA LEU A 136 28.82 -12.95 13.19
C LEU A 136 28.57 -13.79 11.93
N GLN A 137 27.36 -14.35 11.78
CA GLN A 137 26.98 -15.15 10.63
C GLN A 137 26.89 -14.28 9.38
N GLU A 138 26.18 -13.15 9.45
CA GLU A 138 26.08 -12.19 8.34
C GLU A 138 27.45 -11.67 7.90
N LEU A 139 28.33 -11.35 8.87
CA LEU A 139 29.69 -10.93 8.55
C LEU A 139 30.49 -12.04 7.83
N ARG A 140 30.34 -13.29 8.27
CA ARG A 140 30.98 -14.44 7.62
C ARG A 140 30.48 -14.61 6.18
N ASP A 141 29.18 -14.51 5.99
CA ASP A 141 28.54 -14.68 4.68
C ASP A 141 29.02 -13.60 3.69
N VAL A 142 29.02 -12.33 4.11
CA VAL A 142 29.53 -11.21 3.30
C VAL A 142 31.02 -11.36 2.98
N LEU A 143 31.83 -11.81 3.95
CA LEU A 143 33.26 -12.04 3.72
C LEU A 143 33.50 -13.19 2.73
N GLN A 144 32.72 -14.26 2.82
CA GLN A 144 32.82 -15.39 1.92
C GLN A 144 32.40 -15.00 0.50
N GLU A 145 31.30 -14.28 0.34
CA GLU A 145 30.84 -13.76 -0.95
C GLU A 145 31.89 -12.84 -1.58
N ARG A 146 32.43 -11.89 -0.80
CA ARG A 146 33.50 -10.99 -1.27
C ARG A 146 34.75 -11.75 -1.73
N ASN A 147 35.14 -12.81 -1.03
CA ASN A 147 36.27 -13.64 -1.44
C ASN A 147 35.98 -14.42 -2.73
N GLN A 148 34.76 -14.92 -2.89
CA GLN A 148 34.34 -15.64 -4.09
C GLN A 148 34.29 -14.73 -5.32
N LEU A 149 33.73 -13.52 -5.18
CA LEU A 149 33.74 -12.51 -6.24
C LEU A 149 35.15 -12.07 -6.60
N LYS A 150 36.04 -11.94 -5.61
CA LYS A 150 37.45 -11.61 -5.86
C LYS A 150 38.16 -12.70 -6.67
N ALA A 151 37.87 -13.97 -6.41
CA ALA A 151 38.42 -15.08 -7.19
C ALA A 151 37.89 -15.08 -8.63
N GLN A 152 36.59 -14.88 -8.82
CA GLN A 152 35.98 -14.78 -10.16
C GLN A 152 36.54 -13.59 -10.96
N LEU A 153 36.72 -12.44 -10.30
CA LEU A 153 37.33 -11.26 -10.92
C LEU A 153 38.75 -11.55 -11.40
N LEU A 154 39.55 -12.26 -10.59
CA LEU A 154 40.91 -12.62 -10.96
C LEU A 154 40.93 -13.49 -12.23
N VAL A 155 40.09 -14.52 -12.29
CA VAL A 155 39.98 -15.42 -13.45
C VAL A 155 39.54 -14.64 -14.69
N ALA A 156 38.49 -13.81 -14.58
CA ALA A 156 38.03 -12.99 -15.70
C ALA A 156 39.11 -12.02 -16.20
N GLN A 157 39.89 -11.43 -15.28
CA GLN A 157 41.04 -10.58 -15.65
C GLN A 157 42.11 -11.37 -16.40
N GLU A 158 42.44 -12.59 -15.96
CA GLU A 158 43.39 -13.46 -16.65
C GLU A 158 42.92 -13.83 -18.07
N GLU A 159 41.65 -14.20 -18.23
CA GLU A 159 41.06 -14.49 -19.53
C GLU A 159 41.11 -13.28 -20.47
N LEU A 160 40.74 -12.10 -19.99
CA LEU A 160 40.83 -10.86 -20.76
C LEU A 160 42.27 -10.54 -21.19
N GLN A 161 43.26 -10.79 -20.34
CA GLN A 161 44.67 -10.63 -20.71
C GLN A 161 45.08 -11.63 -21.80
N CYS A 162 44.63 -12.89 -21.72
CA CYS A 162 44.86 -13.89 -22.75
C CYS A 162 44.26 -13.47 -24.10
N TYR A 163 43.00 -13.01 -24.13
CA TYR A 163 42.37 -12.52 -25.36
C TYR A 163 43.08 -11.29 -25.93
N LYS A 164 43.45 -10.32 -25.09
CA LYS A 164 44.21 -9.13 -25.53
C LYS A 164 45.53 -9.55 -26.18
N ARG A 165 46.24 -10.51 -25.60
CA ARG A 165 47.49 -11.05 -26.15
C ARG A 165 47.27 -11.78 -27.48
N TYR A 166 46.21 -12.57 -27.59
CA TYR A 166 45.84 -13.26 -28.82
C TYR A 166 45.54 -12.26 -29.96
N ILE A 167 44.73 -11.23 -29.69
CA ILE A 167 44.41 -10.18 -30.67
C ILE A 167 45.69 -9.44 -31.11
N MET A 168 46.56 -9.06 -30.17
CA MET A 168 47.83 -8.40 -30.50
C MET A 168 48.77 -9.28 -31.34
N LYS A 169 48.73 -10.61 -31.15
CA LYS A 169 49.51 -11.56 -31.94
C LYS A 169 48.90 -11.76 -33.34
N SER A 170 47.57 -11.83 -33.43
CA SER A 170 46.85 -11.96 -34.70
C SER A 170 46.93 -10.72 -35.58
N ALA A 171 47.10 -9.52 -35.00
CA ALA A 171 47.23 -8.27 -35.75
C ALA A 171 48.66 -8.01 -36.30
N LYS A 172 49.62 -8.88 -35.99
CA LYS A 172 51.03 -8.79 -36.45
C LYS A 172 51.42 -9.82 -37.52
N ASN A 173 50.51 -10.73 -37.86
CA ASN A 173 50.61 -11.64 -38.99
C ASN A 173 49.69 -11.16 -40.12
#